data_AF-A0A9E5JYB6-F1
#
_entry.id   AF-A0A9E5JYB6-F1
#
_cell.length_a   1.000
_cell.length_b   1.000
_cell.length_c   1.000
_cell.angle_alpha   90.00
_cell.angle_beta   90.00
_cell.angle_gamma   90.00
#
_symmetry.space_group_name_H-M   'P 1'
#
loop_
_entity.id
_entity.type
_entity.pdbx_description
1 polymer ?
#
loop_
_entity_poly.entity_id
_entity_poly.type
_entity_poly.pdbx_seq_one_letter_code
_entity_poly.pdbx_strand_id
1 'polypeptide(L)'
;MRDRTDIREQVWGGSKMERRIESMRKIVDEFEWLNLANENHLDRIEDRLNQNILVGKTVARIENGTILPVQGLTLWWAIQSLVPRIIWWGKTVKAGSMNSAGYFTGDVYASGTSVGLGQVMEFYGNFKRTGVIVCFFLLGWLVAIWDMRCGVALRRGDWRGYAYYFILLVPLMTPGGSAVELFSGTAAAAVLVWFLKNYLFKDKKEEAAENKKKQGNRIPPKESTAVLQRPKGFVLREIEAAKEEDGPTPLQASPTREELR
;
A
#
# COMPACT_ATOMS: atom_id res chain seq x y z
N MET A 1 26.17 6.41 -12.65
CA MET A 1 25.10 7.20 -13.32
C MET A 1 25.71 8.18 -14.33
N ARG A 2 25.87 7.77 -15.60
CA ARG A 2 26.72 8.49 -16.59
C ARG A 2 26.37 9.97 -16.76
N ASP A 3 25.11 10.29 -17.09
CA ASP A 3 24.72 11.65 -17.46
C ASP A 3 23.92 12.39 -16.37
N ARG A 4 23.76 11.82 -15.15
CA ARG A 4 22.85 12.41 -14.15
C ARG A 4 23.27 13.81 -13.71
N THR A 5 24.54 14.02 -13.40
CA THR A 5 25.03 15.31 -12.89
C THR A 5 24.80 16.40 -13.94
N ASP A 6 25.17 16.09 -15.18
CA ASP A 6 25.02 16.97 -16.34
C ASP A 6 23.53 17.25 -16.65
N ILE A 7 22.66 16.23 -16.62
CA ILE A 7 21.21 16.41 -16.80
C ILE A 7 20.61 17.26 -15.68
N ARG A 8 21.05 17.08 -14.42
CA ARG A 8 20.51 17.84 -13.29
C ARG A 8 20.91 19.30 -13.37
N GLU A 9 22.17 19.57 -13.71
CA GLU A 9 22.67 20.93 -13.92
C GLU A 9 21.97 21.61 -15.09
N GLN A 10 21.74 20.91 -16.19
CA GLN A 10 21.07 21.48 -17.35
C GLN A 10 19.57 21.68 -17.14
N VAL A 11 18.85 20.71 -16.58
CA VAL A 11 17.39 20.80 -16.41
C VAL A 11 17.01 21.73 -15.25
N TRP A 12 17.76 21.70 -14.14
CA TRP A 12 17.42 22.45 -12.91
C TRP A 12 18.21 23.76 -12.76
N GLY A 13 19.35 23.92 -13.44
CA GLY A 13 20.20 25.12 -13.39
C GLY A 13 19.80 26.24 -14.35
N GLY A 14 18.62 26.19 -14.96
CA GLY A 14 18.13 27.25 -15.85
C GLY A 14 18.76 27.28 -17.25
N SER A 15 19.29 26.16 -17.75
CA SER A 15 19.89 26.11 -19.09
C SER A 15 18.87 26.43 -20.21
N LYS A 16 19.39 26.99 -21.32
CA LYS A 16 18.61 27.30 -22.54
C LYS A 16 17.90 26.06 -23.09
N MET A 17 16.73 26.26 -23.68
CA MET A 17 15.87 25.20 -24.21
C MET A 17 16.60 24.29 -25.22
N GLU A 18 17.52 24.84 -26.02
CA GLU A 18 18.31 24.05 -26.99
C GLU A 18 19.14 22.95 -26.31
N ARG A 19 19.79 23.25 -25.18
CA ARG A 19 20.62 22.27 -24.44
C ARG A 19 19.81 21.15 -23.81
N ARG A 20 18.56 21.44 -23.43
CA ARG A 20 17.64 20.41 -22.91
C ARG A 20 17.24 19.43 -23.99
N ILE A 21 16.96 19.94 -25.20
CA ILE A 21 16.61 19.11 -26.36
C ILE A 21 17.82 18.26 -26.78
N GLU A 22 19.03 18.84 -26.80
CA GLU A 22 20.27 18.12 -27.10
C GLU A 22 20.55 17.00 -26.10
N SER A 23 20.37 17.26 -24.79
CA SER A 23 20.47 16.22 -23.76
C SER A 23 19.44 15.10 -23.93
N MET A 24 18.18 15.42 -24.29
CA MET A 24 17.18 14.37 -24.57
C MET A 24 17.57 13.54 -25.79
N ARG A 25 18.06 14.17 -26.85
CA ARG A 25 18.52 13.48 -28.06
C ARG A 25 19.68 12.55 -27.74
N LYS A 26 20.66 13.02 -26.95
CA LYS A 26 21.79 12.21 -26.49
C LYS A 26 21.35 10.96 -25.70
N ILE A 27 20.33 11.09 -24.84
CA ILE A 27 19.79 9.95 -24.08
C ILE A 27 19.16 8.90 -25.01
N VAL A 28 18.47 9.33 -26.07
CA VAL A 28 17.84 8.44 -27.04
C VAL A 28 18.89 7.78 -27.94
N ASP A 29 19.85 8.56 -28.44
CA ASP A 29 20.89 8.08 -29.36
C ASP A 29 21.88 7.14 -28.66
N GLU A 30 22.15 7.35 -27.37
CA GLU A 30 23.01 6.51 -26.55
C GLU A 30 22.22 5.54 -25.65
N PHE A 31 20.95 5.24 -26.00
CA PHE A 31 20.13 4.31 -25.24
C PHE A 31 20.69 2.89 -25.36
N GLU A 32 21.15 2.36 -24.23
CA GLU A 32 21.60 0.97 -24.11
C GLU A 32 20.51 0.14 -23.41
N TRP A 33 20.13 -0.99 -24.01
CA TRP A 33 19.25 -1.95 -23.34
C TRP A 33 19.94 -2.54 -22.11
N LEU A 34 19.14 -2.88 -21.09
CA LEU A 34 19.65 -3.49 -19.86
C LEU A 34 20.28 -4.85 -20.16
N ASN A 35 21.61 -4.87 -20.22
CA ASN A 35 22.42 -6.08 -20.24
C ASN A 35 22.90 -6.44 -18.82
N LEU A 36 22.40 -7.54 -18.25
CA LEU A 36 22.81 -8.05 -16.93
C LEU A 36 24.20 -8.69 -16.92
N ALA A 37 24.81 -8.96 -18.09
CA ALA A 37 26.19 -9.43 -18.20
C ALA A 37 27.21 -8.29 -18.25
N ASN A 38 26.77 -7.03 -18.36
CA ASN A 38 27.66 -5.87 -18.34
C ASN A 38 27.81 -5.36 -16.90
N GLU A 39 29.01 -5.46 -16.34
CA GLU A 39 29.33 -5.00 -14.99
C GLU A 39 28.96 -3.52 -14.78
N ASN A 40 29.18 -2.66 -15.77
CA ASN A 40 28.80 -1.24 -15.67
C ASN A 40 27.28 -1.02 -15.50
N HIS A 41 26.44 -1.94 -15.98
CA HIS A 41 24.99 -1.86 -15.77
C HIS A 41 24.59 -2.37 -14.39
N LEU A 42 25.27 -3.43 -13.91
CA LEU A 42 25.08 -3.97 -12.57
C LEU A 42 25.49 -2.95 -11.51
N ASP A 43 26.67 -2.33 -11.65
CA ASP A 43 27.16 -1.29 -10.74
C ASP A 43 26.19 -0.11 -10.68
N ARG A 44 25.61 0.29 -11.82
CA ARG A 44 24.58 1.36 -11.86
C ARG A 44 23.31 0.98 -11.11
N ILE A 45 22.89 -0.28 -11.17
CA ILE A 45 21.73 -0.78 -10.41
C ILE A 45 22.08 -0.85 -8.94
N GLU A 46 23.26 -1.36 -8.60
CA GLU A 46 23.77 -1.48 -7.25
C GLU A 46 23.88 -0.11 -6.56
N ASP A 47 24.48 0.89 -7.22
CA ASP A 47 24.55 2.28 -6.75
C ASP A 47 23.17 2.87 -6.44
N ARG A 48 22.18 2.51 -7.27
CA ARG A 48 20.81 3.04 -7.14
C ARG A 48 20.03 2.35 -6.05
N LEU A 49 20.19 1.04 -5.92
CA LEU A 49 19.46 0.25 -4.95
C LEU A 49 20.12 0.35 -3.57
N ASN A 50 21.44 0.50 -3.51
CA ASN A 50 22.29 0.64 -2.32
C ASN A 50 22.04 -0.41 -1.21
N GLN A 51 21.29 -1.47 -1.51
CA GLN A 51 20.93 -2.54 -0.59
C GLN A 51 21.59 -3.86 -0.94
N ASN A 52 22.00 -4.07 -2.20
CA ASN A 52 22.63 -5.32 -2.63
C ASN A 52 23.93 -5.60 -1.85
N ILE A 53 24.76 -4.58 -1.65
CA ILE A 53 25.98 -4.67 -0.83
C ILE A 53 25.65 -5.08 0.61
N LEU A 54 24.62 -4.47 1.22
CA LEU A 54 24.25 -4.74 2.61
C LEU A 54 23.73 -6.18 2.77
N VAL A 55 22.91 -6.65 1.82
CA VAL A 55 22.45 -8.03 1.75
C VAL A 55 23.65 -8.98 1.57
N GLY A 56 24.54 -8.69 0.61
CA GLY A 56 25.74 -9.51 0.34
C GLY A 56 26.67 -9.65 1.54
N LYS A 57 26.95 -8.54 2.24
CA LYS A 57 27.72 -8.56 3.50
C LYS A 57 27.05 -9.43 4.57
N THR A 58 25.72 -9.33 4.69
CA THR A 58 24.95 -10.13 5.64
C THR A 58 25.01 -11.62 5.31
N VAL A 59 24.84 -11.97 4.03
CA VAL A 59 24.95 -13.34 3.53
C VAL A 59 26.33 -13.91 3.84
N ALA A 60 27.39 -13.19 3.46
CA ALA A 60 28.77 -13.61 3.68
C ALA A 60 29.07 -13.85 5.16
N ARG A 61 28.61 -12.97 6.06
CA ARG A 61 28.83 -13.11 7.51
C ARG A 61 28.07 -14.29 8.12
N ILE A 62 26.87 -14.59 7.63
CA ILE A 62 26.09 -15.75 8.08
C ILE A 62 26.69 -17.05 7.54
N GLU A 63 27.12 -17.08 6.28
CA GLU A 63 27.72 -18.26 5.65
C GLU A 63 29.10 -18.59 6.24
N ASN A 64 29.91 -17.57 6.51
CA ASN A 64 31.21 -17.72 7.19
C ASN A 64 31.08 -17.98 8.70
N GLY A 65 29.86 -18.07 9.24
CA GLY A 65 29.61 -18.33 10.66
C GLY A 65 30.04 -17.20 11.61
N THR A 66 30.29 -16.00 11.09
CA THR A 66 30.66 -14.82 11.89
C THR A 66 29.48 -14.35 12.75
N ILE A 67 28.26 -14.49 12.24
CA ILE A 67 27.02 -14.22 12.97
C ILE A 67 26.03 -15.37 12.76
N LEU A 68 25.19 -15.62 13.75
CA LEU A 68 24.08 -16.57 13.63
C LEU A 68 22.81 -15.83 13.17
N PRO A 69 21.89 -16.52 12.48
CA PRO A 69 20.58 -15.96 12.19
C PRO A 69 19.85 -15.56 13.47
N VAL A 70 19.16 -14.42 13.46
CA VAL A 70 18.52 -13.86 14.67
C VAL A 70 17.12 -14.44 14.95
N GLN A 71 16.71 -15.47 14.21
CA GLN A 71 15.56 -16.34 14.51
C GLN A 71 14.22 -15.62 14.80
N GLY A 72 13.93 -14.53 14.11
CA GLY A 72 12.66 -13.80 14.25
C GLY A 72 12.72 -12.60 15.20
N LEU A 73 13.88 -12.29 15.80
CA LEU A 73 14.00 -11.19 16.75
C LEU A 73 13.58 -9.83 16.16
N THR A 74 13.93 -9.55 14.90
CA THR A 74 13.58 -8.26 14.28
C THR A 74 12.11 -8.21 13.87
N LEU A 75 11.51 -9.34 13.51
CA LEU A 75 10.06 -9.47 13.29
C LEU A 75 9.30 -9.28 14.59
N TRP A 76 9.83 -9.80 15.70
CA TRP A 76 9.26 -9.57 17.03
C TRP A 76 9.29 -8.08 17.40
N TRP A 77 10.40 -7.39 17.12
CA TRP A 77 10.47 -5.93 17.26
C TRP A 77 9.48 -5.20 16.35
N ALA A 78 9.20 -5.72 15.16
CA ALA A 78 8.19 -5.16 14.26
C ALA A 78 6.78 -5.31 14.83
N ILE A 79 6.45 -6.44 15.44
CA ILE A 79 5.16 -6.62 16.14
C ILE A 79 5.08 -5.65 17.33
N GLN A 80 6.14 -5.54 18.12
CA GLN A 80 6.21 -4.57 19.21
C GLN A 80 6.09 -3.14 18.67
N SER A 81 6.55 -2.85 17.44
CA SER A 81 6.53 -1.54 16.79
C SER A 81 5.11 -0.98 16.66
N LEU A 82 4.10 -1.84 16.54
CA LEU A 82 2.67 -1.49 16.47
C LEU A 82 2.16 -0.72 17.69
N VAL A 83 2.72 -0.95 18.88
CA VAL A 83 2.29 -0.29 20.12
C VAL A 83 2.85 1.14 20.18
N PRO A 84 2.01 2.19 20.20
CA PRO A 84 2.49 3.56 20.30
C PRO A 84 3.26 3.81 21.60
N ARG A 85 4.27 4.70 21.56
CA ARG A 85 5.07 5.06 22.74
C ARG A 85 4.28 5.75 23.85
N ILE A 86 3.09 6.28 23.54
CA ILE A 86 2.17 6.87 24.52
C ILE A 86 1.64 5.78 25.48
N ILE A 87 1.45 4.56 24.98
CA ILE A 87 1.00 3.41 25.78
C ILE A 87 2.19 2.74 26.46
N TRP A 88 3.35 2.68 25.78
CA TRP A 88 4.56 2.06 26.32
C TRP A 88 5.77 3.01 26.23
N TRP A 89 5.97 3.82 27.28
CA TRP A 89 7.07 4.79 27.37
C TRP A 89 8.46 4.14 27.38
N GLY A 90 8.60 2.98 28.01
CA GLY A 90 9.86 2.22 28.14
C GLY A 90 10.20 1.33 26.94
N LYS A 91 9.58 1.52 25.77
CA LYS A 91 9.77 0.66 24.61
C LYS A 91 11.21 0.69 24.10
N THR A 92 11.87 -0.47 24.12
CA THR A 92 13.27 -0.67 23.71
C THR A 92 13.48 -0.54 22.20
N VAL A 93 12.44 -0.79 21.39
CA VAL A 93 12.49 -0.69 19.94
C VAL A 93 12.53 0.79 19.50
N LYS A 94 13.68 1.22 18.98
CA LYS A 94 13.84 2.52 18.29
C LYS A 94 13.60 2.32 16.80
N ALA A 95 12.81 3.21 16.21
CA ALA A 95 12.73 3.33 14.75
C ALA A 95 14.11 3.81 14.24
N GLY A 96 14.59 3.22 13.16
CA GLY A 96 15.97 3.38 12.68
C GLY A 96 16.76 2.10 12.87
N SER A 97 17.07 1.43 11.77
CA SER A 97 17.67 0.10 11.78
C SER A 97 19.19 0.13 11.87
N MET A 98 19.81 1.23 12.30
CA MET A 98 21.27 1.41 12.36
C MET A 98 21.98 0.30 13.14
N ASN A 99 21.52 0.02 14.36
CA ASN A 99 22.14 -1.00 15.23
C ASN A 99 21.97 -2.41 14.65
N SER A 100 20.80 -2.67 14.07
CA SER A 100 20.51 -3.95 13.41
C SER A 100 21.32 -4.11 12.12
N ALA A 101 21.44 -3.06 11.31
CA ALA A 101 22.23 -3.04 10.10
C ALA A 101 23.70 -3.26 10.44
N GLY A 102 24.25 -2.56 11.44
CA GLY A 102 25.64 -2.74 11.86
C GLY A 102 25.90 -4.15 12.42
N TYR A 103 24.94 -4.76 13.11
CA TYR A 103 25.04 -6.15 13.54
C TYR A 103 25.13 -7.12 12.35
N PHE A 104 24.27 -6.95 11.34
CA PHE A 104 24.22 -7.83 10.18
C PHE A 104 25.37 -7.62 9.19
N THR A 105 25.75 -6.37 8.90
CA THR A 105 26.81 -6.06 7.93
C THR A 105 28.20 -6.05 8.56
N GLY A 106 28.30 -5.80 9.87
CA GLY A 106 29.57 -5.54 10.56
C GLY A 106 30.11 -4.12 10.37
N ASP A 107 29.37 -3.26 9.68
CA ASP A 107 29.78 -1.87 9.46
C ASP A 107 29.43 -1.00 10.68
N VAL A 108 30.29 -0.03 10.99
CA VAL A 108 30.03 0.97 12.03
C VAL A 108 29.42 2.20 11.36
N TYR A 109 28.17 2.49 11.70
CA TYR A 109 27.46 3.67 11.21
C TYR A 109 27.55 4.83 12.20
N ALA A 110 27.63 6.06 11.68
CA ALA A 110 27.63 7.26 12.50
C ALA A 110 26.29 7.42 13.24
N SER A 111 26.34 7.85 14.51
CA SER A 111 25.15 8.06 15.34
C SER A 111 24.14 8.98 14.65
N GLY A 112 22.88 8.54 14.58
CA GLY A 112 21.79 9.28 13.92
C GLY A 112 21.59 8.93 12.45
N THR A 113 22.40 8.04 11.87
CA THR A 113 22.19 7.57 10.49
C THR A 113 21.10 6.51 10.45
N SER A 114 20.01 6.74 9.72
CA SER A 114 19.02 5.69 9.46
C SER A 114 19.45 4.89 8.23
N VAL A 115 19.75 3.61 8.45
CA VAL A 115 20.05 2.67 7.37
C VAL A 115 18.86 1.75 7.23
N GLY A 116 18.21 1.75 6.07
CA GLY A 116 17.14 0.80 5.77
C GLY A 116 17.74 -0.58 5.55
N LEU A 117 17.43 -1.53 6.44
CA LEU A 117 17.80 -2.94 6.27
C LEU A 117 17.27 -3.49 4.93
N GLY A 118 16.06 -3.07 4.54
CA GLY A 118 15.33 -3.70 3.46
C GLY A 118 14.77 -5.05 3.86
N GLN A 119 13.66 -5.41 3.23
CA GLN A 119 12.91 -6.62 3.54
C GLN A 119 13.75 -7.89 3.29
N VAL A 120 14.56 -7.90 2.22
CA VAL A 120 15.40 -9.05 1.83
C VAL A 120 16.46 -9.33 2.89
N MET A 121 17.23 -8.33 3.28
CA MET A 121 18.30 -8.47 4.28
C MET A 121 17.74 -8.93 5.61
N GLU A 122 16.60 -8.37 6.02
CA GLU A 122 15.97 -8.70 7.28
C GLU A 122 15.42 -10.14 7.27
N PHE A 123 14.68 -10.55 6.24
CA PHE A 123 14.17 -11.92 6.16
C PHE A 123 15.31 -12.95 6.07
N TYR A 124 16.38 -12.64 5.33
CA TYR A 124 17.58 -13.47 5.27
C TYR A 124 18.31 -13.53 6.61
N GLY A 125 18.47 -12.40 7.29
CA GLY A 125 19.11 -12.32 8.60
C GLY A 125 18.37 -13.13 9.68
N ASN A 126 17.05 -13.29 9.56
CA ASN A 126 16.25 -14.06 10.51
C ASN A 126 16.29 -15.57 10.23
N PHE A 127 16.01 -15.98 8.99
CA PHE A 127 15.84 -17.40 8.64
C PHE A 127 16.53 -17.82 7.34
N LYS A 128 17.56 -17.11 6.90
CA LYS A 128 18.29 -17.37 5.64
C LYS A 128 17.33 -17.38 4.43
N ARG A 129 17.63 -18.21 3.44
CA ARG A 129 16.85 -18.32 2.19
C ARG A 129 15.38 -18.70 2.41
N THR A 130 15.08 -19.57 3.37
CA THR A 130 13.69 -19.98 3.65
C THR A 130 12.87 -18.82 4.19
N GLY A 131 13.47 -17.98 5.04
CA GLY A 131 12.86 -16.73 5.52
C GLY A 131 12.44 -15.81 4.39
N VAL A 132 13.33 -15.56 3.44
CA VAL A 132 13.04 -14.69 2.29
C VAL A 132 11.81 -15.20 1.53
N ILE A 133 11.79 -16.48 1.17
CA ILE A 133 10.69 -17.06 0.39
C ILE A 133 9.36 -16.98 1.16
N VAL A 134 9.34 -17.43 2.41
CA VAL A 134 8.11 -17.50 3.23
C VAL A 134 7.61 -16.09 3.57
N CYS A 135 8.48 -15.19 4.00
CA CYS A 135 8.08 -13.84 4.38
C CYS A 135 7.61 -13.01 3.18
N PHE A 136 8.23 -13.14 2.00
CA PHE A 136 7.70 -12.48 0.79
C PHE A 136 6.37 -13.06 0.33
N PHE A 137 6.18 -14.37 0.46
CA PHE A 137 4.87 -14.98 0.18
C PHE A 137 3.80 -14.41 1.10
N LEU A 138 4.05 -14.33 2.41
CA LEU A 138 3.12 -13.77 3.38
C LEU A 138 2.86 -12.27 3.16
N LEU A 139 3.92 -11.50 2.86
CA LEU A 139 3.79 -10.07 2.57
C LEU A 139 2.99 -9.83 1.29
N GLY A 140 3.30 -10.58 0.22
CA GLY A 140 2.57 -10.52 -1.05
C GLY A 140 1.10 -10.92 -0.89
N TRP A 141 0.82 -11.95 -0.09
CA TRP A 141 -0.54 -12.34 0.25
C TRP A 141 -1.29 -11.23 1.00
N LEU A 142 -0.64 -10.58 1.97
CA LEU A 142 -1.23 -9.45 2.71
C LEU A 142 -1.51 -8.27 1.78
N VAL A 143 -0.55 -7.89 0.93
CA VAL A 143 -0.71 -6.83 -0.07
C VAL A 143 -1.87 -7.15 -1.02
N ALA A 144 -1.97 -8.39 -1.50
CA ALA A 144 -3.05 -8.82 -2.39
C ALA A 144 -4.44 -8.69 -1.74
N ILE A 145 -4.57 -9.02 -0.44
CA ILE A 145 -5.85 -8.85 0.28
C ILE A 145 -6.29 -7.38 0.25
N TRP A 146 -5.38 -6.45 0.60
CA TRP A 146 -5.70 -5.03 0.64
C TRP A 146 -5.95 -4.45 -0.75
N ASP A 147 -5.14 -4.83 -1.74
CA ASP A 147 -5.31 -4.40 -3.13
C ASP A 147 -6.66 -4.86 -3.72
N MET A 148 -7.06 -6.11 -3.47
CA MET A 148 -8.39 -6.60 -3.85
C MET A 148 -9.51 -5.78 -3.22
N ARG A 149 -9.38 -5.38 -1.95
CA ARG A 149 -10.38 -4.52 -1.28
C ARG A 149 -10.40 -3.11 -1.87
N CYS A 150 -9.23 -2.52 -2.17
CA CYS A 150 -9.13 -1.27 -2.92
C CYS A 150 -9.88 -1.38 -4.27
N GLY A 151 -9.60 -2.41 -5.04
CA GLY A 151 -10.20 -2.62 -6.36
C GLY A 151 -11.71 -2.88 -6.32
N VAL A 152 -12.21 -3.56 -5.28
CA VAL A 152 -13.66 -3.73 -5.08
C VAL A 152 -14.32 -2.40 -4.71
N ALA A 153 -13.73 -1.60 -3.83
CA ALA A 153 -14.26 -0.29 -3.46
C ALA A 153 -14.30 0.68 -4.65
N LEU A 154 -13.22 0.70 -5.45
CA LEU A 154 -13.12 1.53 -6.64
C LEU A 154 -14.19 1.16 -7.68
N ARG A 155 -14.38 -0.14 -7.96
CA ARG A 155 -15.41 -0.61 -8.91
C ARG A 155 -16.84 -0.31 -8.48
N ARG A 156 -17.09 -0.16 -7.18
CA ARG A 156 -18.40 0.22 -6.63
C ARG A 156 -18.63 1.73 -6.61
N GLY A 157 -17.65 2.54 -7.02
CA GLY A 157 -17.69 3.99 -6.89
C GLY A 157 -17.55 4.49 -5.44
N ASP A 158 -17.16 3.60 -4.50
CA ASP A 158 -16.92 3.97 -3.10
C ASP A 158 -15.50 4.53 -2.94
N TRP A 159 -15.35 5.80 -3.28
CA TRP A 159 -14.08 6.52 -3.19
C TRP A 159 -13.54 6.61 -1.74
N ARG A 160 -14.42 6.56 -0.72
CA ARG A 160 -14.02 6.60 0.68
C ARG A 160 -13.42 5.28 1.11
N GLY A 161 -14.11 4.18 0.83
CA GLY A 161 -13.59 2.83 1.05
C GLY A 161 -12.26 2.63 0.33
N TYR A 162 -12.16 3.09 -0.93
CA TYR A 162 -10.92 3.07 -1.69
C TYR A 162 -9.80 3.82 -0.96
N ALA A 163 -10.03 5.07 -0.53
CA ALA A 163 -9.02 5.87 0.16
C ALA A 163 -8.52 5.20 1.45
N TYR A 164 -9.42 4.60 2.25
CA TYR A 164 -9.02 3.91 3.48
C TYR A 164 -8.12 2.71 3.22
N TYR A 165 -8.50 1.85 2.27
CA TYR A 165 -7.70 0.67 1.93
C TYR A 165 -6.38 1.06 1.28
N PHE A 166 -6.37 2.11 0.45
CA PHE A 166 -5.16 2.61 -0.18
C PHE A 166 -4.16 3.17 0.85
N ILE A 167 -4.63 3.95 1.83
CA ILE A 167 -3.79 4.46 2.92
C ILE A 167 -3.15 3.32 3.72
N LEU A 168 -3.89 2.23 3.98
CA LEU A 168 -3.37 1.04 4.66
C LEU A 168 -2.35 0.27 3.81
N LEU A 169 -2.47 0.32 2.48
CA LEU A 169 -1.60 -0.40 1.55
C LEU A 169 -0.24 0.28 1.36
N VAL A 170 -0.19 1.61 1.35
CA VAL A 170 1.04 2.39 1.05
C VAL A 170 2.25 1.97 1.90
N PRO A 171 2.16 1.84 3.24
CA PRO A 171 3.30 1.43 4.06
C PRO A 171 3.82 0.03 3.72
N LEU A 172 2.94 -0.90 3.34
CA LEU A 172 3.31 -2.26 2.95
C LEU A 172 4.13 -2.31 1.65
N MET A 173 4.00 -1.30 0.79
CA MET A 173 4.69 -1.18 -0.49
C MET A 173 6.03 -0.45 -0.39
N THR A 174 6.66 -0.38 0.78
CA THR A 174 7.97 0.27 0.95
C THR A 174 9.12 -0.75 0.95
N PRO A 175 9.69 -1.11 -0.22
CA PRO A 175 10.66 -2.21 -0.33
C PRO A 175 11.99 -1.93 0.39
N GLY A 176 12.33 -0.65 0.59
CA GLY A 176 13.57 -0.23 1.25
C GLY A 176 13.50 -0.12 2.77
N GLY A 177 12.30 -0.20 3.35
CA GLY A 177 12.10 -0.06 4.80
C GLY A 177 12.46 -1.33 5.57
N SER A 178 12.64 -1.19 6.87
CA SER A 178 12.67 -2.35 7.78
C SER A 178 11.26 -2.85 8.11
N ALA A 179 11.13 -4.07 8.60
CA ALA A 179 9.87 -4.60 9.10
C ALA A 179 9.30 -3.69 10.20
N VAL A 180 10.15 -3.15 11.08
CA VAL A 180 9.72 -2.20 12.11
C VAL A 180 9.04 -0.97 11.51
N GLU A 181 9.60 -0.40 10.44
CA GLU A 181 9.02 0.74 9.71
C GLU A 181 7.73 0.35 8.99
N LEU A 182 7.70 -0.81 8.33
CA LEU A 182 6.51 -1.31 7.64
C LEU A 182 5.33 -1.50 8.59
N PHE A 183 5.55 -2.16 9.73
CA PHE A 183 4.50 -2.40 10.73
C PHE A 183 4.09 -1.11 11.45
N SER A 184 5.04 -0.26 11.85
CA SER A 184 4.71 1.01 12.53
C SER A 184 4.00 1.99 11.60
N GLY A 185 4.40 2.06 10.32
CA GLY A 185 3.73 2.84 9.29
C GLY A 185 2.31 2.32 9.02
N THR A 186 2.13 0.99 8.99
CA THR A 186 0.79 0.38 8.86
C THR A 186 -0.09 0.68 10.08
N ALA A 187 0.46 0.63 11.30
CA ALA A 187 -0.28 1.03 12.51
C ALA A 187 -0.68 2.51 12.48
N ALA A 188 0.24 3.40 12.09
CA ALA A 188 -0.06 4.82 11.94
C ALA A 188 -1.15 5.06 10.89
N ALA A 189 -1.08 4.37 9.75
CA ALA A 189 -2.11 4.40 8.71
C ALA A 189 -3.47 3.91 9.23
N ALA A 190 -3.49 2.84 10.05
CA ALA A 190 -4.72 2.34 10.65
C ALA A 190 -5.36 3.33 11.64
N VAL A 191 -4.54 3.99 12.47
CA VAL A 191 -5.01 5.05 13.38
C VAL A 191 -5.57 6.23 12.58
N LEU A 192 -4.89 6.62 11.48
CA LEU A 192 -5.38 7.68 10.60
C LEU A 192 -6.72 7.32 9.97
N VAL A 193 -6.87 6.09 9.45
CA VAL A 193 -8.14 5.61 8.89
C VAL A 193 -9.24 5.59 9.95
N TRP A 194 -8.94 5.12 11.16
CA TRP A 194 -9.89 5.16 12.28
C TRP A 194 -10.34 6.59 12.60
N PHE A 195 -9.40 7.54 12.63
CA PHE A 195 -9.70 8.96 12.86
C PHE A 195 -10.57 9.55 11.73
N LEU A 196 -10.20 9.32 10.48
CA LEU A 196 -10.95 9.79 9.31
C LEU A 196 -12.38 9.25 9.31
N LYS A 197 -12.54 7.96 9.62
CA LYS A 197 -13.86 7.31 9.69
C LYS A 197 -14.75 7.92 10.78
N ASN A 198 -14.20 8.14 11.98
CA ASN A 198 -15.00 8.56 13.13
C ASN A 198 -15.27 10.06 13.18
N TYR A 199 -14.33 10.89 12.71
CA TYR A 199 -14.41 12.34 12.87
C TYR A 199 -14.71 13.09 11.58
N LEU A 200 -14.11 12.69 10.45
CA LEU A 200 -14.25 13.44 9.20
C LEU A 200 -15.43 12.95 8.36
N PHE A 201 -15.59 11.64 8.28
CA PHE A 201 -16.59 10.98 7.44
C PHE A 201 -17.71 10.33 8.25
N LYS A 202 -18.08 10.97 9.37
CA LYS A 202 -19.19 10.49 10.21
C LYS A 202 -20.43 10.36 9.33
N ASP A 203 -20.88 9.13 9.13
CA ASP A 203 -21.96 8.86 8.19
C ASP A 203 -23.24 9.54 8.71
N LYS A 204 -23.84 10.42 7.92
CA LYS A 204 -25.14 11.07 8.23
C LYS A 204 -26.25 10.07 8.60
N LYS A 205 -26.10 8.79 8.21
CA LYS A 205 -26.98 7.69 8.62
C LYS A 205 -26.94 7.43 10.14
N GLU A 206 -25.79 7.56 10.78
CA GLU A 206 -25.69 7.42 12.25
C GLU A 206 -26.35 8.60 12.96
N GLU A 207 -26.21 9.83 12.44
CA GLU A 207 -26.93 10.99 12.96
C GLU A 207 -28.45 10.84 12.81
N ALA A 208 -28.92 10.29 11.69
CA ALA A 208 -30.34 10.01 11.48
C ALA A 208 -30.87 8.89 12.39
N ALA A 209 -30.08 7.85 12.65
CA ALA A 209 -30.44 6.76 13.56
C ALA A 209 -30.41 7.19 15.03
N GLU A 210 -29.43 8.02 15.42
CA GLU A 210 -29.32 8.60 16.77
C GLU A 210 -30.44 9.60 17.04
N ASN A 211 -30.80 10.43 16.04
CA ASN A 211 -31.95 11.32 16.12
C ASN A 211 -33.28 10.56 16.19
N LYS A 212 -33.44 9.45 15.46
CA LYS A 212 -34.62 8.57 15.62
C LYS A 212 -34.70 7.92 16.99
N LYS A 213 -33.57 7.50 17.59
CA LYS A 213 -33.53 7.01 18.99
C LYS A 213 -33.90 8.11 20.00
N LYS A 214 -33.43 9.35 19.80
CA LYS A 214 -33.78 10.50 20.66
C LYS A 214 -35.25 10.92 20.50
N GLN A 215 -35.83 10.80 19.32
CA GLN A 215 -37.27 11.06 19.09
C GLN A 215 -38.17 9.93 19.62
N GLY A 216 -37.76 8.67 19.52
CA GLY A 216 -38.53 7.52 20.02
C GLY A 216 -38.67 7.43 21.54
N ASN A 217 -37.89 8.22 22.29
CA ASN A 217 -37.94 8.26 23.77
C ASN A 217 -38.73 9.47 24.31
N ARG A 218 -39.28 10.35 23.45
CA ARG A 218 -40.29 11.30 23.88
C ARG A 218 -41.62 10.57 23.96
N ILE A 219 -42.01 10.19 25.19
CA ILE A 219 -43.38 9.78 25.50
C ILE A 219 -44.29 10.88 24.94
N PRO A 220 -45.14 10.62 23.94
CA PRO A 220 -46.09 11.62 23.49
C PRO A 220 -46.98 11.97 24.69
N PRO A 221 -47.28 13.26 24.93
CA PRO A 221 -48.30 13.61 25.91
C PRO A 221 -49.57 12.83 25.54
N LYS A 222 -50.21 12.22 26.55
CA LYS A 222 -51.49 11.52 26.41
C LYS A 222 -52.53 12.52 25.90
N GLU A 223 -52.61 12.68 24.58
CA GLU A 223 -53.72 13.32 23.92
C GLU A 223 -54.75 12.26 23.56
N SER A 224 -55.96 12.54 24.00
CA SER A 224 -57.14 11.70 23.95
C SER A 224 -57.41 11.16 22.54
N THR A 225 -57.75 9.88 22.51
CA THR A 225 -58.40 9.15 21.42
C THR A 225 -59.42 10.00 20.64
N ALA A 226 -59.02 10.48 19.46
CA ALA A 226 -59.96 10.83 18.39
C ALA A 226 -59.92 9.70 17.36
N VAL A 227 -61.04 8.99 17.29
CA VAL A 227 -61.33 7.93 16.32
C VAL A 227 -61.25 8.53 14.91
N LEU A 228 -60.17 8.25 14.17
CA LEU A 228 -60.11 8.55 12.74
C LEU A 228 -60.52 7.30 11.96
N GLN A 229 -61.72 7.39 11.38
CA GLN A 229 -62.30 6.38 10.48
C GLN A 229 -61.38 6.16 9.27
N ARG A 230 -61.13 4.88 8.95
CA ARG A 230 -60.45 4.49 7.70
C ARG A 230 -61.43 4.59 6.53
N PRO A 231 -61.14 5.39 5.48
CA PRO A 231 -61.78 5.17 4.20
C PRO A 231 -61.24 3.86 3.59
N LYS A 232 -62.17 2.95 3.27
CA LYS A 232 -61.92 1.78 2.44
C LYS A 232 -61.74 2.24 1.00
N GLY A 233 -60.66 1.79 0.36
CA GLY A 233 -60.52 1.80 -1.09
C GLY A 233 -59.59 2.88 -1.62
N PHE A 234 -58.33 2.53 -1.84
CA PHE A 234 -57.65 2.99 -3.04
C PHE A 234 -56.81 1.85 -3.63
N VAL A 235 -57.17 1.56 -4.86
CA VAL A 235 -56.88 0.39 -5.69
C VAL A 235 -55.40 0.31 -6.07
N LEU A 236 -54.85 -0.91 -6.01
CA LEU A 236 -53.65 -1.31 -6.74
C LEU A 236 -53.83 -1.06 -8.23
N ARG A 237 -53.14 -0.04 -8.78
CA ARG A 237 -52.90 0.10 -10.21
C ARG A 237 -51.53 0.74 -10.39
N GLU A 238 -50.49 -0.08 -10.47
CA GLU A 238 -49.21 0.30 -11.10
C GLU A 238 -48.23 -0.87 -11.35
N ILE A 239 -48.68 -2.12 -11.36
CA ILE A 239 -47.80 -3.28 -11.67
C ILE A 239 -48.03 -3.85 -13.10
N GLU A 240 -48.96 -3.31 -13.88
CA GLU A 240 -49.21 -3.78 -15.26
C GLU A 240 -48.50 -2.97 -16.37
N ALA A 241 -47.71 -1.94 -16.04
CA ALA A 241 -47.03 -1.11 -17.06
C ALA A 241 -45.57 -1.48 -17.37
N ALA A 242 -45.04 -2.59 -16.85
CA ALA A 242 -43.64 -2.99 -17.06
C ALA A 242 -43.46 -4.39 -17.68
N LYS A 243 -44.47 -4.89 -18.40
CA LYS A 243 -44.46 -6.23 -19.02
C LYS A 243 -44.53 -6.26 -20.55
N GLU A 244 -44.30 -5.14 -21.23
CA GLU A 244 -44.49 -5.03 -22.69
C GLU A 244 -43.31 -4.38 -23.44
N GLU A 245 -42.07 -4.64 -23.03
CA GLU A 245 -40.86 -4.32 -23.84
C GLU A 245 -39.82 -5.47 -23.88
N ASP A 246 -40.29 -6.72 -23.95
CA ASP A 246 -39.43 -7.89 -24.22
C ASP A 246 -39.79 -8.47 -25.60
N GLY A 247 -39.26 -7.84 -26.65
CA GLY A 247 -39.25 -8.37 -28.02
C GLY A 247 -37.87 -8.97 -28.34
N PRO A 248 -37.77 -10.21 -28.85
CA PRO A 248 -36.48 -10.84 -29.14
C PRO A 248 -35.81 -10.21 -30.36
N THR A 249 -34.67 -9.56 -30.14
CA THR A 249 -33.76 -9.12 -31.20
C THR A 249 -33.20 -10.36 -31.94
N PRO A 250 -33.32 -10.47 -33.27
CA PRO A 250 -32.77 -11.60 -34.02
C PRO A 250 -31.25 -11.61 -33.96
N LEU A 251 -30.66 -12.76 -33.61
CA LEU A 251 -29.24 -13.04 -33.75
C LEU A 251 -28.80 -12.81 -35.21
N GLN A 252 -27.97 -11.79 -35.43
CA GLN A 252 -27.21 -11.68 -36.67
C GLN A 252 -26.09 -12.72 -36.65
N ALA A 253 -26.10 -13.56 -37.68
CA ALA A 253 -25.12 -14.60 -37.94
C ALA A 253 -23.72 -14.00 -38.14
N SER A 254 -22.73 -14.63 -37.51
CA SER A 254 -21.31 -14.33 -37.69
C SER A 254 -20.86 -14.74 -39.10
N PRO A 255 -20.09 -13.91 -39.82
CA PRO A 255 -19.54 -14.29 -41.11
C PRO A 255 -18.45 -15.35 -40.96
N THR A 256 -18.53 -16.31 -41.86
CA THR A 256 -17.72 -17.49 -42.06
C THR A 256 -16.25 -17.14 -42.29
N ARG A 257 -15.37 -17.97 -41.74
CA ARG A 257 -13.91 -17.87 -41.78
C ARG A 257 -13.38 -18.41 -43.12
N GLU A 258 -13.41 -17.60 -44.18
CA GLU A 258 -12.84 -18.01 -45.48
C GLU A 258 -12.10 -16.92 -46.28
N GLU A 259 -11.85 -15.74 -45.71
CA GLU A 259 -10.97 -14.74 -46.31
C GLU A 259 -9.81 -14.42 -45.36
N LEU A 260 -8.69 -15.12 -45.56
CA LEU A 260 -7.31 -14.73 -45.21
C LEU A 260 -6.39 -15.86 -45.73
N ARG A 261 -6.20 -15.88 -47.04
CA ARG A 261 -5.04 -16.44 -47.73
C ARG A 261 -4.42 -15.34 -48.58
#